data_AF-A0A9N7V1J6-F1
#
_entry.id   AF-A0A9N7V1J6-F1
#
_cell.length_a   1.000
_cell.length_b   1.000
_cell.length_c   1.000
_cell.angle_alpha   90.00
_cell.angle_beta   90.00
_cell.angle_gamma   90.00
#
_symmetry.space_group_name_H-M   'P 1'
#
loop_
_entity.id
_entity.type
_entity.pdbx_description
1 polymer ?
#
loop_
_entity_poly.entity_id
_entity_poly.type
_entity_poly.pdbx_seq_one_letter_code
_entity_poly.pdbx_strand_id
1 'polypeptide(L)'
;MDALQAEHAGENPEEKYRALAYDTALSTLVAVAVYVVVKVSLDGIRQWRSRISVLVVGSGPVGLTAALVAVRSGKVLKLTVLDERYRSALLCRPQQIALDPRSVKFLLGLGVDFDNMEGCWHDEHFFTRIGVFQEYLLSILEHKKQKVEVKVQLGTKFTEEYLRRIPQTEWPSVIVVADGSCGDSCSVLGISSDYTVDSCHAYGANATIERLDQRQDMIWSAPPSLPSQSALRSPARLPRLH
;
A
#
# COMPACT_ATOMS: atom_id res chain seq x y z
N MET A 1 56.15 6.97 -74.32
CA MET A 1 55.27 6.88 -75.50
C MET A 1 54.54 5.54 -75.45
N ASP A 2 53.42 5.34 -74.76
CA ASP A 2 52.70 6.02 -73.69
C ASP A 2 51.69 5.01 -73.13
N ALA A 3 51.43 5.09 -71.82
CA ALA A 3 50.22 4.72 -71.05
C ALA A 3 49.50 3.40 -71.43
N LEU A 4 49.38 2.36 -70.59
CA LEU A 4 48.93 2.35 -69.19
C LEU A 4 47.83 3.37 -68.89
N GLN A 5 46.62 3.12 -69.42
CA GLN A 5 45.30 3.62 -69.00
C GLN A 5 44.28 3.00 -69.98
N ALA A 6 43.16 2.40 -69.61
CA ALA A 6 42.28 2.68 -68.50
C ALA A 6 41.56 1.40 -68.04
N GLU A 7 42.00 0.89 -66.89
CA GLU A 7 41.16 0.07 -66.03
C GLU A 7 40.46 1.07 -65.09
N HIS A 8 39.19 1.37 -65.35
CA HIS A 8 38.21 1.79 -64.34
C HIS A 8 36.85 1.94 -65.02
N ALA A 9 36.12 0.84 -65.06
CA ALA A 9 34.67 0.87 -65.24
C ALA A 9 34.08 1.79 -64.18
N GLY A 10 33.30 2.79 -64.61
CA GLY A 10 32.70 3.78 -63.74
C GLY A 10 31.76 3.16 -62.72
N GLU A 11 32.20 3.10 -61.47
CA GLU A 11 31.30 2.98 -60.33
C GLU A 11 30.45 4.24 -60.26
N ASN A 12 29.13 4.08 -60.36
CA ASN A 12 28.19 5.18 -60.31
C ASN A 12 28.22 5.81 -58.90
N PRO A 13 28.60 7.10 -58.73
CA PRO A 13 28.77 7.71 -57.42
C PRO A 13 27.50 7.63 -56.57
N GLU A 14 26.32 7.69 -57.18
CA GLU A 14 25.03 7.53 -56.48
C GLU A 14 24.85 6.17 -55.81
N GLU A 15 25.35 5.08 -56.41
CA GLU A 15 25.30 3.74 -55.81
C GLU A 15 26.23 3.64 -54.60
N LYS A 16 27.39 4.29 -54.69
CA LYS A 16 28.37 4.38 -53.60
C LYS A 16 27.83 5.20 -52.42
N TYR A 17 27.15 6.32 -52.69
CA TYR A 17 26.46 7.12 -51.67
C TYR A 17 25.29 6.36 -51.03
N ARG A 18 24.49 5.63 -51.83
CA ARG A 18 23.40 4.80 -51.30
C ARG A 18 23.94 3.67 -50.42
N ALA A 19 24.98 2.97 -50.85
CA ALA A 19 25.62 1.92 -50.06
C ALA A 19 26.14 2.47 -48.72
N LEU A 20 26.83 3.62 -48.73
CA LEU A 20 27.28 4.28 -47.50
C LEU A 20 26.12 4.70 -46.58
N ALA A 21 25.05 5.23 -47.14
CA ALA A 21 23.88 5.64 -46.38
C ALA A 21 23.18 4.43 -45.74
N TYR A 22 23.07 3.32 -46.46
CA TYR A 22 22.54 2.06 -45.94
C TYR A 22 23.42 1.47 -44.85
N ASP A 23 24.74 1.44 -45.02
CA ASP A 23 25.67 0.95 -43.99
C ASP A 23 25.61 1.81 -42.73
N THR A 24 25.50 3.13 -42.89
CA THR A 24 25.37 4.06 -41.76
C THR A 24 24.04 3.87 -41.04
N ALA A 25 22.94 3.71 -41.78
CA ALA A 25 21.61 3.45 -41.22
C ALA A 25 21.55 2.09 -40.50
N LEU A 26 22.16 1.05 -41.09
CA LEU A 26 22.21 -0.28 -40.48
C LEU A 26 23.07 -0.27 -39.21
N SER A 27 24.24 0.38 -39.26
CA SER A 27 25.15 0.49 -38.12
C SER A 27 24.50 1.25 -36.95
N THR A 28 23.81 2.37 -37.23
CA THR A 28 23.08 3.11 -36.21
C THR A 28 21.92 2.31 -35.63
N LEU A 29 21.17 1.57 -36.46
CA LEU A 29 20.06 0.73 -36.00
C LEU A 29 20.55 -0.42 -35.11
N VAL A 30 21.65 -1.07 -35.49
CA VAL A 30 22.32 -2.10 -34.67
C VAL A 30 22.82 -1.50 -33.35
N ALA A 31 23.47 -0.34 -33.39
CA ALA A 31 23.97 0.34 -32.19
C ALA A 31 22.83 0.68 -31.21
N VAL A 32 21.70 1.20 -31.71
CA VAL A 32 20.51 1.48 -30.90
C VAL A 32 19.92 0.19 -30.34
N ALA A 33 19.80 -0.87 -31.15
CA ALA A 33 19.28 -2.15 -30.68
C ALA A 33 20.14 -2.75 -29.56
N VAL A 34 21.47 -2.77 -29.73
CA VAL A 34 22.41 -3.25 -28.71
C VAL A 34 22.32 -2.39 -27.45
N TYR A 35 22.28 -1.06 -27.58
CA TYR A 35 22.13 -0.15 -26.45
C TYR A 35 20.83 -0.42 -25.68
N VAL A 36 19.70 -0.59 -26.38
CA VAL A 36 18.40 -0.90 -25.75
C VAL A 36 18.46 -2.24 -25.02
N VAL A 37 19.01 -3.28 -25.65
CA VAL A 37 19.13 -4.62 -25.02
C VAL A 37 20.00 -4.56 -23.77
N VAL A 38 21.17 -3.91 -23.84
CA VAL A 38 22.07 -3.76 -22.70
C VAL A 38 21.41 -2.95 -21.59
N LYS A 39 20.78 -1.81 -21.92
CA LYS A 39 20.08 -0.96 -20.96
C LYS A 39 18.95 -1.72 -20.26
N VAL A 40 18.08 -2.38 -21.01
CA VAL A 40 16.96 -3.17 -20.46
C VAL A 40 17.48 -4.31 -19.58
N SER A 41 18.56 -4.98 -19.99
CA SER A 41 19.17 -6.06 -19.20
C SER A 41 19.78 -5.54 -17.91
N LEU A 42 20.52 -4.42 -17.97
CA LEU A 42 21.11 -3.78 -16.79
C LEU A 42 20.03 -3.25 -15.85
N ASP A 43 18.98 -2.63 -16.36
CA ASP A 43 17.84 -2.16 -15.56
C ASP A 43 17.12 -3.33 -14.90
N GLY A 44 16.90 -4.43 -15.62
CA GLY A 44 16.33 -5.68 -15.09
C GLY A 44 17.20 -6.30 -13.98
N ILE A 45 18.52 -6.39 -14.18
CA ILE A 45 19.47 -6.92 -13.18
C ILE A 45 19.53 -6.00 -11.96
N ARG A 46 19.56 -4.67 -12.18
CA ARG A 46 19.61 -3.68 -11.11
C ARG A 46 18.35 -3.70 -10.26
N GLN A 47 17.19 -3.85 -10.90
CA GLN A 47 15.89 -3.96 -10.26
C GLN A 47 15.69 -5.31 -9.54
N TRP A 48 16.31 -6.38 -10.05
CA TRP A 48 16.33 -7.68 -9.37
C TRP A 48 17.27 -7.68 -8.15
N ARG A 49 18.38 -6.95 -8.20
CA ARG A 49 19.29 -6.74 -7.06
C ARG A 49 18.74 -5.79 -5.99
N SER A 50 17.82 -4.90 -6.34
CA SER A 50 17.28 -3.91 -5.39
C SER A 50 16.12 -4.43 -4.54
N ARG A 51 16.01 -5.74 -4.32
CA ARG A 51 14.92 -6.26 -3.48
C ARG A 51 15.18 -5.90 -2.03
N ILE A 52 14.27 -5.15 -1.42
CA ILE A 52 14.42 -4.58 -0.09
C ILE A 52 13.62 -5.32 0.98
N SER A 53 14.03 -5.16 2.23
CA SER A 53 13.28 -5.56 3.42
C SER A 53 12.35 -4.41 3.86
N VAL A 54 11.08 -4.72 4.12
CA VAL A 54 10.08 -3.75 4.58
C VAL A 54 9.50 -4.21 5.90
N LEU A 55 9.46 -3.33 6.89
CA LEU A 55 8.77 -3.53 8.17
C LEU A 55 7.56 -2.60 8.22
N VAL A 56 6.37 -3.15 8.43
CA VAL A 56 5.14 -2.39 8.64
C VAL A 56 4.74 -2.54 10.10
N VAL A 57 4.61 -1.41 10.81
CA VAL A 57 4.18 -1.35 12.20
C VAL A 57 2.72 -0.91 12.22
N GLY A 58 1.85 -1.75 12.76
CA GLY A 58 0.39 -1.61 12.73
C GLY A 58 -0.24 -2.45 11.61
N SER A 59 -1.18 -3.30 11.99
CA SER A 59 -2.04 -4.10 11.12
C SER A 59 -3.42 -3.45 10.90
N GLY A 60 -3.51 -2.13 11.09
CA GLY A 60 -4.67 -1.33 10.69
C GLY A 60 -4.98 -1.45 9.19
N PRO A 61 -6.15 -0.96 8.73
CA PRO A 61 -6.48 -0.90 7.30
C PRO A 61 -5.38 -0.26 6.45
N VAL A 62 -4.78 0.82 6.95
CA VAL A 62 -3.68 1.54 6.29
C VAL A 62 -2.41 0.70 6.23
N GLY A 63 -1.99 0.12 7.37
CA GLY A 63 -0.78 -0.70 7.44
C GLY A 63 -0.87 -1.95 6.56
N LEU A 64 -1.99 -2.67 6.60
CA LEU A 64 -2.20 -3.85 5.74
C LEU A 64 -2.27 -3.50 4.27
N THR A 65 -2.88 -2.36 3.93
CA THR A 65 -2.87 -1.86 2.55
C THR A 65 -1.45 -1.50 2.10
N ALA A 66 -0.66 -0.84 2.94
CA ALA A 66 0.75 -0.54 2.66
C ALA A 66 1.57 -1.82 2.46
N ALA A 67 1.34 -2.85 3.28
CA ALA A 67 1.93 -4.17 3.11
C ALA A 67 1.55 -4.82 1.76
N LEU A 68 0.29 -4.71 1.33
CA LEU A 68 -0.14 -5.20 0.02
C LEU A 68 0.51 -4.45 -1.14
N VAL A 69 0.62 -3.12 -1.04
CA VAL A 69 1.36 -2.30 -2.01
C VAL A 69 2.81 -2.74 -2.08
N ALA A 70 3.44 -2.96 -0.93
CA ALA A 70 4.83 -3.41 -0.82
C ALA A 70 5.03 -4.76 -1.54
N VAL A 71 4.17 -5.75 -1.29
CA VAL A 71 4.21 -7.06 -1.97
C VAL A 71 3.95 -6.93 -3.47
N ARG A 72 2.99 -6.09 -3.88
CA ARG A 72 2.62 -5.87 -5.30
C ARG A 72 3.70 -5.13 -6.08
N SER A 73 4.56 -4.34 -5.42
CA SER A 73 5.61 -3.57 -6.08
C SER A 73 6.65 -4.44 -6.81
N GLY A 74 6.78 -5.71 -6.44
CA GLY A 74 7.81 -6.63 -6.96
C GLY A 74 9.24 -6.29 -6.50
N LYS A 75 9.41 -5.26 -5.67
CA LYS A 75 10.70 -4.77 -5.16
C LYS A 75 10.99 -5.22 -3.73
N VAL A 76 10.10 -5.99 -3.10
CA VAL A 76 10.23 -6.43 -1.71
C VAL A 76 10.66 -7.89 -1.67
N LEU A 77 11.77 -8.17 -1.00
CA LEU A 77 12.25 -9.53 -0.75
C LEU A 77 11.57 -10.12 0.49
N LYS A 78 11.49 -9.30 1.54
CA LYS A 78 11.05 -9.67 2.88
C LYS A 78 10.11 -8.58 3.40
N LEU A 79 8.93 -8.98 3.82
CA LEU A 79 7.94 -8.13 4.44
C LEU A 79 7.66 -8.64 5.85
N THR A 80 7.84 -7.80 6.85
CA THR A 80 7.41 -8.07 8.22
C THR A 80 6.24 -7.14 8.56
N VAL A 81 5.13 -7.69 9.02
CA VAL A 81 4.00 -6.92 9.58
C VAL A 81 3.97 -7.17 11.08
N LEU A 82 3.97 -6.10 11.86
CA LEU A 82 4.04 -6.11 13.31
C LEU A 82 2.80 -5.42 13.88
N ASP A 83 2.12 -6.01 14.85
CA ASP A 83 1.05 -5.34 15.59
C ASP A 83 1.04 -5.79 17.05
N GLU A 84 0.78 -4.85 17.96
CA GLU A 84 0.62 -5.11 19.39
C GLU A 84 -0.62 -5.98 19.69
N ARG A 85 -1.65 -5.91 18.85
CA ARG A 85 -2.90 -6.66 19.00
C ARG A 85 -2.78 -8.07 18.45
N TYR A 86 -3.45 -9.01 19.12
CA TYR A 86 -3.63 -10.38 18.63
C TYR A 86 -4.69 -10.44 17.52
N ARG A 87 -4.64 -11.50 16.69
CA ARG A 87 -5.59 -11.71 15.57
C ARG A 87 -7.05 -11.66 16.01
N SER A 88 -7.38 -12.30 17.14
CA SER A 88 -8.73 -12.28 17.73
C SER A 88 -9.17 -10.87 18.09
N ALA A 89 -8.27 -10.03 18.61
CA ALA A 89 -8.57 -8.65 18.97
C ALA A 89 -8.78 -7.74 17.74
N LEU A 90 -8.21 -8.09 16.58
CA LEU A 90 -8.48 -7.40 15.31
C LEU A 90 -9.89 -7.73 14.79
N LEU A 91 -10.28 -9.02 14.85
CA LEU A 91 -11.57 -9.51 14.38
C LEU A 91 -12.76 -9.00 15.20
N CYS A 92 -12.62 -8.93 16.53
CA CYS A 92 -13.70 -8.54 17.45
C CYS A 92 -14.04 -7.03 17.43
N ARG A 93 -13.55 -6.27 16.44
CA ARG A 93 -13.80 -4.84 16.34
C ARG A 93 -15.19 -4.57 15.73
N PRO A 94 -16.10 -3.91 16.47
CA PRO A 94 -17.45 -3.63 15.97
C PRO A 94 -17.51 -2.48 14.98
N GLN A 95 -16.43 -1.71 14.81
CA GLN A 95 -16.42 -0.55 13.92
C GLN A 95 -16.64 -0.96 12.47
N GLN A 96 -17.53 -0.26 11.77
CA GLN A 96 -17.74 -0.41 10.34
C GLN A 96 -16.85 0.57 9.57
N ILE A 97 -16.41 0.16 8.39
CA ILE A 97 -15.70 1.00 7.44
C ILE A 97 -16.52 1.07 6.15
N ALA A 98 -16.60 2.27 5.59
CA ALA A 98 -17.10 2.52 4.25
C ALA A 98 -15.91 2.86 3.35
N LEU A 99 -15.78 2.14 2.25
CA LEU A 99 -14.76 2.36 1.24
C LEU A 99 -15.42 3.09 0.07
N ASP A 100 -14.92 4.30 -0.20
CA ASP A 100 -15.37 5.10 -1.33
C ASP A 100 -14.90 4.49 -2.66
N PRO A 101 -15.55 4.86 -3.78
CA PRO A 101 -15.24 4.27 -5.09
C PRO A 101 -13.77 4.37 -5.50
N ARG A 102 -13.05 5.43 -5.06
CA ARG A 102 -11.63 5.60 -5.35
C ARG A 102 -10.78 4.58 -4.57
N SER A 103 -11.08 4.40 -3.28
CA SER A 103 -10.43 3.39 -2.44
C SER A 103 -10.71 1.97 -2.95
N VAL A 104 -11.94 1.67 -3.34
CA VAL A 104 -12.33 0.40 -3.96
C VAL A 104 -11.52 0.14 -5.23
N LYS A 105 -11.49 1.09 -6.17
CA LYS A 105 -10.74 0.95 -7.42
C LYS A 105 -9.24 0.75 -7.18
N PHE A 106 -8.68 1.44 -6.19
CA PHE A 106 -7.28 1.27 -5.79
C PHE A 106 -7.01 -0.14 -5.24
N LEU A 107 -7.86 -0.63 -4.33
CA LEU A 107 -7.73 -1.93 -3.69
C LEU A 107 -7.97 -3.09 -4.68
N LEU A 108 -8.88 -2.92 -5.65
CA LEU A 108 -9.04 -3.84 -6.79
C LEU A 108 -7.72 -3.97 -7.59
N GLY A 109 -7.01 -2.86 -7.81
CA GLY A 109 -5.67 -2.87 -8.43
C GLY A 109 -4.62 -3.64 -7.62
N LEU A 110 -4.78 -3.71 -6.30
CA LEU A 110 -4.00 -4.54 -5.38
C LEU A 110 -4.54 -5.98 -5.27
N GLY A 111 -5.59 -6.30 -6.01
CA GLY A 111 -6.31 -7.58 -6.09
C GLY A 111 -6.91 -8.01 -4.76
N VAL A 112 -7.47 -7.03 -4.05
CA VAL A 112 -8.54 -7.26 -3.09
C VAL A 112 -9.78 -7.63 -3.90
N ASP A 113 -10.40 -8.76 -3.59
CA ASP A 113 -11.65 -9.20 -4.21
C ASP A 113 -12.80 -8.93 -3.25
N PHE A 114 -13.56 -7.88 -3.54
CA PHE A 114 -14.69 -7.43 -2.74
C PHE A 114 -15.90 -8.35 -2.83
N ASP A 115 -16.00 -9.17 -3.87
CA ASP A 115 -17.13 -10.10 -4.05
C ASP A 115 -16.99 -11.32 -3.12
N ASN A 116 -15.76 -11.64 -2.73
CA ASN A 116 -15.45 -12.72 -1.79
C ASN A 116 -15.28 -12.23 -0.34
N MET A 117 -15.55 -10.95 -0.06
CA MET A 117 -15.43 -10.37 1.26
C MET A 117 -16.82 -10.09 1.85
N GLU A 118 -17.03 -10.42 3.14
CA GLU A 118 -18.28 -10.09 3.81
C GLU A 118 -18.46 -8.56 3.88
N GLY A 119 -19.55 -8.08 3.30
CA GLY A 119 -19.89 -6.66 3.24
C GLY A 119 -21.12 -6.42 2.37
N CYS A 120 -21.44 -5.15 2.17
CA CYS A 120 -22.53 -4.74 1.28
C CYS A 120 -22.12 -3.57 0.41
N TRP A 121 -22.69 -3.53 -0.80
CA TRP A 121 -22.56 -2.43 -1.73
C TRP A 121 -23.76 -1.50 -1.58
N HIS A 122 -23.51 -0.20 -1.48
CA HIS A 122 -24.54 0.83 -1.50
C HIS A 122 -23.96 2.13 -2.06
N ASP A 123 -24.62 2.73 -3.04
CA ASP A 123 -24.19 3.98 -3.69
C ASP A 123 -22.71 3.97 -4.13
N GLU A 124 -22.26 2.90 -4.81
CA GLU A 124 -20.86 2.69 -5.25
C GLU A 124 -19.83 2.58 -4.09
N HIS A 125 -20.28 2.63 -2.84
CA HIS A 125 -19.44 2.40 -1.66
C HIS A 125 -19.55 0.95 -1.22
N PHE A 126 -18.43 0.42 -0.73
CA PHE A 126 -18.39 -0.89 -0.10
C PHE A 126 -18.31 -0.75 1.41
N PHE A 127 -19.27 -1.34 2.12
CA PHE A 127 -19.35 -1.29 3.57
C PHE A 127 -19.03 -2.65 4.17
N THR A 128 -18.15 -2.68 5.16
CA THR A 128 -17.79 -3.91 5.88
C THR A 128 -17.36 -3.61 7.31
N ARG A 129 -17.24 -4.63 8.15
CA ARG A 129 -16.64 -4.48 9.48
C ARG A 129 -15.13 -4.36 9.34
N ILE A 130 -14.52 -3.49 10.15
CA ILE A 130 -13.08 -3.26 10.09
C ILE A 130 -12.29 -4.56 10.33
N GLY A 131 -12.76 -5.42 11.25
CA GLY A 131 -12.11 -6.70 11.55
C GLY A 131 -12.15 -7.67 10.37
N VAL A 132 -13.28 -7.73 9.66
CA VAL A 132 -13.43 -8.54 8.42
C VAL A 132 -12.47 -8.04 7.35
N PHE A 133 -12.42 -6.73 7.13
CA PHE A 133 -11.50 -6.14 6.16
C PHE A 133 -10.04 -6.43 6.49
N GLN A 134 -9.62 -6.22 7.75
CA GLN A 134 -8.25 -6.48 8.19
C GLN A 134 -7.87 -7.96 8.04
N GLU A 135 -8.74 -8.88 8.47
CA GLU A 135 -8.51 -10.32 8.32
C GLU A 135 -8.41 -10.73 6.86
N TYR A 136 -9.27 -10.18 6.00
CA TYR A 136 -9.24 -10.45 4.57
C TYR A 136 -7.89 -10.02 3.95
N LEU A 137 -7.41 -8.81 4.25
CA LEU A 137 -6.10 -8.35 3.75
C LEU A 137 -4.94 -9.19 4.31
N LEU A 138 -4.99 -9.59 5.59
CA LEU A 138 -4.02 -10.50 6.20
C LEU A 138 -3.99 -11.84 5.47
N SER A 139 -5.16 -12.40 5.14
CA SER A 139 -5.24 -13.66 4.41
C SER A 139 -4.57 -13.55 3.03
N ILE A 140 -4.74 -12.43 2.30
CA ILE A 140 -4.08 -12.20 1.02
C ILE A 140 -2.55 -12.19 1.20
N LEU A 141 -2.05 -11.50 2.22
CA LEU A 141 -0.62 -11.41 2.51
C LEU A 141 -0.03 -12.80 2.83
N GLU A 142 -0.74 -13.61 3.63
CA GLU A 142 -0.33 -14.97 3.97
C GLU A 142 -0.28 -15.90 2.74
N HIS A 143 -1.25 -15.77 1.81
CA HIS A 143 -1.23 -16.53 0.55
C HIS A 143 -0.09 -16.13 -0.39
N LYS A 144 0.42 -14.89 -0.30
CA LYS A 144 1.54 -14.39 -1.14
C LYS A 144 2.92 -14.85 -0.68
N LYS A 145 3.02 -15.60 0.43
CA LYS A 145 4.27 -16.09 1.03
C LYS A 145 5.17 -16.91 0.09
N GLN A 146 4.64 -17.47 -0.99
CA GLN A 146 5.42 -18.23 -1.97
C GLN A 146 6.35 -17.35 -2.84
N LYS A 147 6.04 -16.05 -3.00
CA LYS A 147 6.82 -15.12 -3.86
C LYS A 147 7.68 -14.13 -3.08
N VAL A 148 7.26 -13.79 -1.86
CA VAL A 148 7.92 -12.84 -0.95
C VAL A 148 7.95 -13.48 0.43
N GLU A 149 9.04 -13.35 1.17
CA GLU A 149 9.09 -13.81 2.56
C GLU A 149 8.20 -12.88 3.41
N VAL A 150 6.95 -13.30 3.64
CA VAL A 150 5.99 -12.55 4.48
C VAL A 150 5.98 -13.15 5.88
N LYS A 151 6.27 -12.30 6.88
CA LYS A 151 6.24 -12.63 8.31
C LYS A 151 5.24 -11.73 9.02
N VAL A 152 4.18 -12.31 9.57
CA VAL A 152 3.18 -11.58 10.35
C VAL A 152 3.40 -11.88 11.84
N GLN A 153 3.64 -10.84 12.63
CA GLN A 153 3.90 -10.89 14.07
C GLN A 153 2.83 -10.07 14.81
N LEU A 154 1.73 -10.74 15.14
CA LEU A 154 0.66 -10.17 15.95
C LEU A 154 0.95 -10.39 17.44
N GLY A 155 0.45 -9.52 18.32
CA GLY A 155 0.74 -9.57 19.76
C GLY A 155 2.15 -9.10 20.13
N THR A 156 2.85 -8.40 19.23
CA THR A 156 4.22 -7.94 19.46
C THR A 156 4.29 -6.43 19.30
N LYS A 157 4.64 -5.73 20.37
CA LYS A 157 4.78 -4.28 20.37
C LYS A 157 6.08 -3.86 19.69
N PHE A 158 6.04 -2.76 18.94
CA PHE A 158 7.23 -2.12 18.41
C PHE A 158 7.93 -1.34 19.52
N THR A 159 9.12 -1.78 19.91
CA THR A 159 9.93 -1.13 20.96
C THR A 159 11.39 -1.05 20.54
N GLU A 160 12.19 -0.27 21.27
CA GLU A 160 13.62 -0.16 21.00
C GLU A 160 14.32 -1.52 21.20
N GLU A 161 13.87 -2.33 22.16
CA GLU A 161 14.38 -3.69 22.37
C GLU A 161 14.06 -4.60 21.19
N TYR A 162 12.91 -4.44 20.55
CA TYR A 162 12.59 -5.19 19.34
C TYR A 162 13.59 -4.86 18.23
N LEU A 163 13.86 -3.58 18.00
CA LEU A 163 14.84 -3.13 17.01
C LEU A 163 16.24 -3.66 17.30
N ARG A 164 16.70 -3.58 18.56
CA ARG A 164 18.03 -4.08 18.96
C ARG A 164 18.20 -5.59 18.75
N ARG A 165 17.11 -6.37 18.68
CA ARG A 165 17.15 -7.81 18.39
C ARG A 165 17.28 -8.13 16.90
N ILE A 166 17.01 -7.17 16.02
CA ILE A 166 17.14 -7.39 14.57
C ILE A 166 18.63 -7.35 14.21
N PRO A 167 19.21 -8.43 13.67
CA PRO A 167 20.59 -8.42 13.22
C PRO A 167 20.75 -7.44 12.05
N GLN A 168 21.90 -6.77 11.94
CA GLN A 168 22.11 -5.74 10.90
C GLN A 168 21.88 -6.25 9.47
N THR A 169 22.15 -7.53 9.21
CA THR A 169 21.90 -8.19 7.92
C THR A 169 20.42 -8.29 7.56
N GLU A 170 19.53 -8.22 8.55
CA GLU A 170 18.07 -8.28 8.36
C GLU A 170 17.37 -6.95 8.63
N TRP A 171 18.14 -5.86 8.80
CA TRP A 171 17.57 -4.56 9.09
C TRP A 171 16.61 -4.14 7.96
N PRO A 172 15.40 -3.65 8.29
CA PRO A 172 14.46 -3.19 7.28
C PRO A 172 15.04 -1.98 6.55
N SER A 173 15.05 -2.03 5.22
CA SER A 173 15.41 -0.87 4.39
C SER A 173 14.34 0.22 4.45
N VAL A 174 13.08 -0.17 4.67
CA VAL A 174 11.93 0.74 4.81
C VAL A 174 11.11 0.31 6.02
N ILE A 175 10.79 1.27 6.89
CA ILE A 175 9.85 1.10 7.99
C ILE A 175 8.63 1.97 7.69
N VAL A 176 7.44 1.37 7.66
CA VAL A 176 6.16 2.06 7.53
C VAL A 176 5.47 2.01 8.88
N VAL A 177 5.28 3.18 9.50
CA VAL A 177 4.57 3.30 10.78
C VAL A 177 3.11 3.65 10.50
N ALA A 178 2.21 2.76 10.91
CA ALA A 178 0.76 2.82 10.69
C ALA A 178 -0.02 2.26 11.90
N ASP A 179 0.47 2.55 13.12
CA ASP A 179 -0.10 2.14 14.41
C ASP A 179 -1.25 3.04 14.90
N GLY A 180 -1.55 4.11 14.16
CA GLY A 180 -2.73 4.96 14.35
C GLY A 180 -2.47 6.20 15.21
N SER A 181 -3.52 6.97 15.50
CA SER A 181 -3.42 8.27 16.19
C SER A 181 -2.96 8.19 17.64
N CYS A 182 -3.09 7.02 18.27
CA CYS A 182 -2.57 6.76 19.63
C CYS A 182 -1.27 5.95 19.58
N GLY A 183 -0.66 5.83 18.41
CA GLY A 183 0.59 5.15 18.20
C GLY A 183 1.77 5.95 18.72
N ASP A 184 2.71 5.28 19.36
CA ASP A 184 3.95 5.87 19.88
C ASP A 184 5.18 5.30 19.14
N SER A 185 4.99 4.55 18.06
CA SER A 185 6.10 3.89 17.34
C SER A 185 7.05 4.89 16.67
N CYS A 186 6.59 6.11 16.37
CA CYS A 186 7.44 7.17 15.83
C CYS A 186 8.49 7.64 16.86
N SER A 187 8.15 7.70 18.15
CA SER A 187 9.09 8.13 19.19
C SER A 187 10.21 7.12 19.40
N VAL A 188 9.93 5.82 19.22
CA VAL A 188 10.92 4.73 19.21
C VAL A 188 11.98 4.94 18.11
N LEU A 189 11.61 5.57 17.00
CA LEU A 189 12.52 5.91 15.91
C LEU A 189 13.20 7.27 16.09
N GLY A 190 12.94 7.97 17.21
CA GLY A 190 13.41 9.33 17.45
C GLY A 190 12.75 10.38 16.54
N ILE A 191 11.61 10.06 15.93
CA ILE A 191 10.87 10.95 15.04
C ILE A 191 9.82 11.69 15.87
N SER A 192 9.91 13.01 15.91
CA SER A 192 8.90 13.86 16.58
C SER A 192 7.60 13.90 15.76
N SER A 193 6.45 13.91 16.45
CA SER A 193 5.12 14.09 15.84
C SER A 193 4.93 15.48 15.24
N ASP A 194 5.70 16.46 15.73
CA ASP A 194 5.40 17.89 15.54
C ASP A 194 6.14 18.51 14.36
N TYR A 195 7.03 17.75 13.69
CA TYR A 195 7.88 18.28 12.63
C TYR A 195 8.01 17.29 11.47
N THR A 196 7.87 17.79 10.24
CA THR A 196 8.54 17.20 9.08
C THR A 196 10.04 17.23 9.35
N VAL A 197 10.63 16.07 9.62
CA VAL A 197 12.05 15.94 9.99
C VAL A 197 12.90 16.05 8.72
N ASP A 198 13.80 17.04 8.68
CA ASP A 198 14.83 17.14 7.65
C ASP A 198 16.07 16.30 8.02
N SER A 199 16.30 15.30 7.16
CA SER A 199 17.54 14.67 6.72
C SER A 199 18.78 14.66 7.65
N CYS A 200 18.97 13.55 8.37
CA CYS A 200 20.29 12.99 8.64
C CYS A 200 20.24 11.44 8.56
N HIS A 201 20.68 10.87 7.43
CA HIS A 201 20.94 9.44 7.19
C HIS A 201 19.77 8.43 7.16
N ALA A 202 18.54 8.84 7.44
CA ALA A 202 17.33 8.06 7.12
C ALA A 202 16.33 8.96 6.37
N TYR A 203 15.81 8.51 5.23
CA TYR A 203 14.69 9.18 4.58
C TYR A 203 13.40 8.85 5.35
N GLY A 204 13.14 9.59 6.43
CA GLY A 204 11.88 9.50 7.18
C GLY A 204 10.92 10.58 6.68
N ALA A 205 9.85 10.17 6.00
CA ALA A 205 8.70 11.04 5.76
C ALA A 205 7.61 10.65 6.77
N ASN A 206 7.31 11.53 7.72
CA ASN A 206 6.12 11.37 8.56
C ASN A 206 4.94 12.00 7.83
N ALA A 207 3.97 11.18 7.42
CA ALA A 207 2.72 11.64 6.84
C ALA A 207 1.59 11.26 7.80
N THR A 208 1.24 12.19 8.69
CA THR A 208 0.07 12.06 9.55
C THR A 208 -1.16 12.52 8.77
N ILE A 209 -2.13 11.63 8.59
CA ILE A 209 -3.45 12.00 8.07
C ILE A 209 -4.35 12.20 9.28
N GLU A 210 -4.43 13.44 9.76
CA GLU A 210 -5.45 13.84 10.73
C GLU A 210 -6.78 14.07 10.01
N ARG A 211 -7.76 13.18 10.22
CA ARG A 211 -9.14 13.42 9.78
C ARG A 211 -9.91 14.07 10.91
N LEU A 212 -9.85 15.39 11.02
CA LEU A 212 -10.59 16.18 12.01
C LEU A 212 -12.12 15.98 11.90
N ASP A 213 -12.61 15.60 10.72
CA ASP A 213 -14.05 15.48 10.43
C ASP A 213 -14.62 14.08 10.70
N GLN A 214 -13.78 13.08 11.00
CA GLN A 214 -14.22 11.72 11.26
C GLN A 214 -14.40 11.52 12.77
N ARG A 215 -15.44 12.14 13.36
CA ARG A 215 -15.91 11.70 14.67
C ARG A 215 -16.19 10.20 14.58
N GLN A 216 -15.62 9.43 15.49
CA GLN A 216 -16.09 8.08 15.74
C GLN A 216 -17.54 8.19 16.20
N ASP A 217 -18.47 8.08 15.25
CA ASP A 217 -19.88 7.90 15.58
C ASP A 217 -20.00 6.51 16.20
N MET A 218 -19.76 6.47 17.51
CA MET A 218 -20.23 5.42 18.38
C MET A 218 -21.75 5.46 18.26
N ILE A 219 -22.31 4.60 17.39
CA ILE A 219 -23.74 4.39 17.32
C ILE A 219 -24.17 3.85 18.68
N TRP A 220 -24.57 4.77 19.55
CA TRP A 220 -25.27 4.49 20.79
C TRP A 220 -26.67 4.04 20.37
N SER A 221 -26.87 2.73 20.22
CA SER A 221 -28.20 2.17 20.19
C SER A 221 -28.83 2.38 21.57
N ALA A 222 -29.52 3.49 21.74
CA ALA A 222 -30.43 3.69 22.87
C ALA A 222 -31.51 2.58 22.81
N PRO A 223 -31.90 2.00 23.96
CA PRO A 223 -32.98 1.01 23.98
C PRO A 223 -34.30 1.67 23.57
N PRO A 224 -35.21 0.95 22.89
CA PRO A 224 -36.47 1.52 22.45
C PRO A 224 -37.30 1.92 23.67
N SER A 225 -37.55 3.23 23.78
CA SER A 225 -38.53 3.79 24.70
C SER A 225 -39.93 3.28 24.33
N LEU A 226 -40.63 2.73 25.32
CA LEU A 226 -42.03 2.35 25.26
C LEU A 226 -42.90 3.52 24.78
N PRO A 227 -43.98 3.26 24.00
CA PRO A 227 -44.84 4.32 23.51
C PRO A 227 -45.62 4.97 24.66
N SER A 228 -45.50 6.30 24.68
CA SER A 228 -46.28 7.27 25.44
C SER A 228 -47.79 7.04 25.27
N GLN A 229 -48.49 6.74 26.37
CA GLN A 229 -49.95 6.89 26.42
C GLN A 229 -50.28 8.37 26.62
N SER A 230 -50.93 8.94 25.61
CA SER A 230 -51.53 10.26 25.68
C SER A 230 -52.79 10.24 26.54
N ALA A 231 -52.80 11.17 27.51
CA ALA A 231 -53.90 12.01 27.95
C ALA A 231 -55.35 11.50 27.84
N LEU A 232 -56.03 11.34 28.99
CA LEU A 232 -57.38 11.88 29.23
C LEU A 232 -57.82 11.60 30.69
N ARG A 233 -57.61 12.55 31.60
CA ARG A 233 -58.46 12.70 32.79
C ARG A 233 -58.68 14.17 33.09
N SER A 234 -59.86 14.65 32.70
CA SER A 234 -60.49 15.88 33.18
C SER A 234 -61.04 15.66 34.60
N PRO A 235 -61.07 16.67 35.49
CA PRO A 235 -61.57 16.53 36.85
C PRO A 235 -63.07 16.84 36.92
N ALA A 236 -63.88 15.87 37.36
CA ALA A 236 -65.27 16.12 37.75
C ALA A 236 -65.37 16.31 39.26
N ARG A 237 -65.92 17.46 39.66
CA ARG A 237 -66.29 17.84 41.03
C ARG A 237 -67.58 17.12 41.48
N LEU A 238 -67.54 16.58 42.71
CA LEU A 238 -68.56 16.60 43.80
C LEU A 238 -70.00 16.04 43.52
N PRO A 239 -70.84 15.75 44.55
CA PRO A 239 -70.70 16.02 46.00
C PRO A 239 -70.98 14.84 46.96
N ARG A 240 -70.75 15.15 48.26
CA ARG A 240 -71.23 14.45 49.47
C ARG A 240 -72.72 14.06 49.40
N LEU A 241 -73.12 13.05 50.18
CA LEU A 241 -74.24 13.10 51.14
C LEU A 241 -74.26 11.83 52.04
N HIS A 242 -74.40 12.11 53.34
CA HIS A 242 -74.77 11.31 54.54
C HIS A 242 -74.18 9.93 54.80
#